data_AF-A0A1J8P2H8-F1
#
_entry.id   AF-A0A1J8P2H8-F1
#
_cell.length_a   1.000
_cell.length_b   1.000
_cell.length_c   1.000
_cell.angle_alpha   90.00
_cell.angle_beta   90.00
_cell.angle_gamma   90.00
#
_symmetry.space_group_name_H-M   'P 1'
#
loop_
_entity.id
_entity.type
_entity.pdbx_description
1 polymer ?
#
loop_
_entity_poly.entity_id
_entity_poly.type
_entity_poly.pdbx_seq_one_letter_code
_entity_poly.pdbx_strand_id
1 'polypeptide(L)'
;TITVTDGNHHSFDRKFNFTVGNIDDTAPTNIVLTRVSIALNATAGAIVGILSATDVDTDNSKLTYGVNPSSWLLITGNQLKVKSSVATIAKIFTSPIRIFITVRDGTSTSTENFDIAFNAVNTNI
;
A
#
# COMPACT_ATOMS: atom_id res chain seq x y z
N THR A 1 -39.44 -15.35 0.58
CA THR A 1 -40.85 -15.35 0.15
C THR A 1 -41.67 -14.72 1.24
N ILE A 2 -42.59 -13.82 0.90
CA ILE A 2 -43.54 -13.27 1.86
C ILE A 2 -44.88 -13.92 1.56
N THR A 3 -45.48 -14.51 2.59
CA THR A 3 -46.80 -15.11 2.56
C THR A 3 -47.77 -14.18 3.26
N VAL A 4 -48.90 -13.87 2.61
CA VAL A 4 -50.02 -13.18 3.25
C VAL A 4 -51.20 -14.14 3.32
N THR A 5 -51.84 -14.22 4.48
CA THR A 5 -53.01 -15.08 4.72
C THR A 5 -54.17 -14.22 5.18
N ASP A 6 -55.35 -14.38 4.58
CA ASP A 6 -56.57 -13.68 4.99
C ASP A 6 -57.27 -14.37 6.19
N GLY A 7 -58.28 -13.72 6.77
CA GLY A 7 -59.04 -14.27 7.90
C GLY A 7 -59.85 -15.53 7.55
N ASN A 8 -59.98 -15.86 6.27
CA ASN A 8 -60.64 -17.06 5.76
C ASN A 8 -59.64 -18.17 5.41
N HIS A 9 -58.36 -18.03 5.81
CA HIS A 9 -57.28 -19.00 5.60
C HIS A 9 -56.83 -19.19 4.15
N HIS A 10 -57.09 -18.23 3.25
CA HIS A 10 -56.45 -18.22 1.94
C HIS A 10 -55.08 -17.57 2.02
N SER A 11 -54.07 -18.19 1.42
CA SER A 11 -52.70 -17.67 1.39
C SER A 11 -52.24 -17.32 -0.02
N PHE A 12 -51.45 -16.27 -0.12
CA PHE A 12 -50.74 -15.87 -1.33
C PHE A 12 -49.25 -15.66 -1.04
N ASP A 13 -48.41 -16.32 -1.83
CA ASP A 13 -46.97 -16.24 -1.72
C ASP A 13 -46.38 -15.36 -2.82
N ARG A 14 -45.55 -14.40 -2.42
CA ARG A 14 -44.73 -13.62 -3.36
C ARG A 14 -43.25 -13.75 -3.02
N LYS A 15 -42.46 -14.12 -4.03
CA LYS A 15 -41.00 -14.04 -3.93
C LYS A 15 -40.56 -12.61 -4.20
N PHE A 16 -39.73 -12.08 -3.29
CA PHE A 16 -38.99 -10.84 -3.48
C PHE A 16 -37.52 -11.22 -3.55
N ASN A 17 -36.85 -10.80 -4.62
CA ASN A 17 -35.41 -10.97 -4.76
C ASN A 17 -34.76 -9.69 -4.28
N PHE A 18 -33.84 -9.81 -3.31
CA PHE A 18 -33.00 -8.72 -2.86
C PHE A 18 -31.58 -9.01 -3.31
N THR A 19 -30.91 -7.99 -3.85
CA THR A 19 -29.48 -8.05 -4.14
C THR A 19 -28.76 -7.15 -3.14
N VAL A 20 -27.79 -7.70 -2.43
CA VAL A 20 -26.85 -6.91 -1.63
C VAL A 20 -25.59 -6.74 -2.49
N GLY A 21 -25.25 -5.51 -2.84
CA GLY A 21 -24.01 -5.20 -3.54
C GLY A 21 -22.85 -5.11 -2.56
N ASN A 22 -21.68 -5.60 -2.96
CA ASN A 22 -20.46 -5.29 -2.21
C ASN A 22 -20.06 -3.82 -2.48
N ILE A 23 -19.58 -3.13 -1.45
CA ILE A 23 -18.98 -1.81 -1.56
C ILE A 23 -17.51 -1.92 -1.14
N ASP A 24 -16.68 -1.00 -1.62
CA ASP A 24 -15.28 -0.91 -1.20
C ASP A 24 -15.20 -0.25 0.19
N ASP A 25 -15.23 -1.07 1.25
CA ASP A 25 -15.28 -0.63 2.65
C ASP A 25 -14.11 -1.14 3.51
N THR A 26 -13.23 -1.97 2.95
CA THR A 26 -12.01 -2.44 3.60
C THR A 26 -10.80 -1.67 3.08
N ALA A 27 -9.93 -1.20 3.97
CA ALA A 27 -8.69 -0.55 3.59
C ALA A 27 -7.57 -1.57 3.26
N PRO A 28 -6.52 -1.17 2.51
CA PRO A 28 -5.47 -2.09 2.11
C PRO A 28 -4.66 -2.56 3.33
N THR A 29 -4.18 -3.79 3.30
CA THR A 29 -3.44 -4.43 4.40
C THR A 29 -2.12 -5.02 3.89
N ASN A 30 -1.33 -5.59 4.80
CA ASN A 30 -0.08 -6.29 4.51
C ASN A 30 0.89 -5.49 3.63
N ILE A 31 1.09 -4.21 3.99
CA ILE A 31 2.06 -3.34 3.30
C ILE A 31 3.47 -3.88 3.56
N VAL A 32 4.17 -4.24 2.48
CA VAL A 32 5.52 -4.82 2.52
C VAL A 32 6.46 -4.00 1.63
N LEU A 33 7.70 -3.83 2.07
CA LEU A 33 8.82 -3.34 1.29
C LEU A 33 9.92 -4.41 1.27
N THR A 34 10.30 -4.89 0.08
CA THR A 34 11.21 -6.06 -0.04
C THR A 34 12.61 -5.86 0.55
N ARG A 35 13.07 -4.61 0.67
CA ARG A 35 14.38 -4.23 1.23
C ARG A 35 14.29 -2.89 1.93
N VAL A 36 14.89 -2.82 3.11
CA VAL A 36 14.98 -1.60 3.95
C VAL A 36 16.41 -1.08 4.05
N SER A 37 17.24 -1.34 3.05
CA SER A 37 18.59 -0.78 2.99
C SER A 37 19.03 -0.48 1.57
N ILE A 38 19.92 0.50 1.44
CA ILE A 38 20.48 0.92 0.16
C ILE A 38 21.97 1.27 0.31
N ALA A 39 22.77 0.98 -0.70
CA ALA A 39 24.21 1.25 -0.68
C ALA A 39 24.50 2.75 -0.69
N LEU A 40 25.52 3.18 0.06
CA LEU A 40 25.91 4.59 0.19
C LEU A 40 26.31 5.24 -1.15
N ASN A 41 26.83 4.46 -2.11
CA ASN A 41 27.20 4.93 -3.44
C ASN A 41 26.03 4.94 -4.44
N ALA A 42 24.82 4.54 -4.04
CA ALA A 42 23.67 4.55 -4.92
C ALA A 42 23.28 5.99 -5.32
N THR A 43 22.96 6.17 -6.60
CA THR A 43 22.62 7.46 -7.21
C THR A 43 21.12 7.58 -7.46
N ALA A 44 20.67 8.76 -7.92
CA ALA A 44 19.28 9.02 -8.27
C ALA A 44 18.71 7.93 -9.19
N GLY A 45 17.49 7.49 -8.90
CA GLY A 45 16.79 6.41 -9.63
C GLY A 45 17.10 5.00 -9.12
N ALA A 46 18.10 4.82 -8.25
CA ALA A 46 18.36 3.52 -7.63
C ALA A 46 17.15 3.06 -6.80
N ILE A 47 16.84 1.77 -6.92
CA ILE A 47 15.70 1.14 -6.24
C ILE A 47 16.14 0.74 -4.83
N VAL A 48 15.40 1.23 -3.83
CA VAL A 48 15.51 0.78 -2.44
C VAL A 48 14.88 -0.60 -2.31
N GLY A 49 13.63 -0.73 -2.78
CA GLY A 49 12.87 -1.97 -2.74
C GLY A 49 11.57 -1.88 -3.53
N ILE A 50 10.84 -2.99 -3.53
CA ILE A 50 9.55 -3.14 -4.19
C ILE A 50 8.46 -3.17 -3.14
N LEU A 51 7.39 -2.43 -3.38
CA LEU A 51 6.21 -2.35 -2.54
C LEU A 51 5.14 -3.36 -2.98
N SER A 52 4.43 -3.90 -2.00
CA SER A 52 3.22 -4.68 -2.22
C SER A 52 2.25 -4.48 -1.04
N ALA A 53 0.97 -4.68 -1.29
CA ALA A 53 -0.10 -4.70 -0.31
C ALA A 53 -1.22 -5.60 -0.82
N THR A 54 -2.16 -5.96 0.06
CA THR A 54 -3.33 -6.77 -0.28
C THR A 54 -4.62 -6.05 0.09
N ASP A 55 -5.62 -6.15 -0.76
CA ASP A 55 -6.96 -5.64 -0.49
C ASP A 55 -8.01 -6.67 -0.91
N VAL A 56 -9.12 -6.75 -0.18
CA VAL A 56 -10.19 -7.73 -0.42
C VAL A 56 -11.23 -7.21 -1.42
N ASP A 57 -11.41 -5.89 -1.50
CA ASP A 57 -12.40 -5.22 -2.34
C ASP A 57 -11.77 -4.70 -3.64
N THR A 58 -10.47 -4.42 -3.63
CA THR A 58 -9.71 -3.89 -4.78
C THR A 58 -8.60 -4.83 -5.24
N ASP A 59 -8.48 -5.03 -6.56
CA ASP A 59 -7.35 -5.76 -7.15
C ASP A 59 -6.02 -5.11 -6.76
N ASN A 60 -5.11 -5.90 -6.16
CA ASN A 60 -3.80 -5.45 -5.68
C ASN A 60 -2.97 -4.68 -6.73
N SER A 61 -3.18 -4.95 -8.02
CA SER A 61 -2.52 -4.26 -9.14
C SER A 61 -2.97 -2.81 -9.35
N LYS A 62 -4.14 -2.44 -8.80
CA LYS A 62 -4.71 -1.08 -8.85
C LYS A 62 -4.35 -0.24 -7.64
N LEU A 63 -3.76 -0.84 -6.61
CA LEU A 63 -3.31 -0.12 -5.42
C LEU A 63 -2.24 0.91 -5.79
N THR A 64 -2.38 2.10 -5.22
CA THR A 64 -1.45 3.21 -5.42
C THR A 64 -0.65 3.47 -4.15
N TYR A 65 0.61 3.86 -4.32
CA TYR A 65 1.56 4.01 -3.22
C TYR A 65 2.09 5.45 -3.14
N GLY A 66 2.17 5.97 -1.92
CA GLY A 66 2.79 7.25 -1.58
C GLY A 66 3.90 7.06 -0.54
N VAL A 67 4.85 8.01 -0.51
CA VAL A 67 5.96 8.00 0.46
C VAL A 67 6.10 9.36 1.14
N ASN A 68 6.37 9.32 2.45
CA ASN A 68 6.78 10.47 3.23
C ASN A 68 8.02 10.13 4.09
N PRO A 69 9.04 10.99 4.16
CA PRO A 69 9.21 12.22 3.40
C PRO A 69 9.48 11.93 1.90
N SER A 70 8.93 12.78 1.02
CA SER A 70 9.13 12.66 -0.44
C SER A 70 10.24 13.56 -0.97
N SER A 71 11.02 14.21 -0.10
CA SER A 71 12.09 15.15 -0.50
C SER A 71 13.25 14.43 -1.19
N TRP A 72 13.62 13.23 -0.72
CA TRP A 72 14.71 12.41 -1.27
C TRP A 72 14.24 11.05 -1.80
N LEU A 73 12.94 10.75 -1.70
CA LEU A 73 12.32 9.52 -2.18
C LEU A 73 11.23 9.80 -3.20
N LEU A 74 11.05 8.87 -4.12
CA LEU A 74 9.89 8.79 -4.99
C LEU A 74 9.43 7.34 -5.12
N ILE A 75 8.19 7.17 -5.58
CA ILE A 75 7.68 5.89 -6.03
C ILE A 75 7.36 5.97 -7.52
N THR A 76 7.74 4.94 -8.27
CA THR A 76 7.35 4.76 -9.69
C THR A 76 6.75 3.37 -9.85
N GLY A 77 5.44 3.32 -10.13
CA GLY A 77 4.68 2.07 -10.02
C GLY A 77 4.69 1.60 -8.56
N ASN A 78 5.32 0.46 -8.30
CA ASN A 78 5.54 -0.07 -6.95
C ASN A 78 7.01 -0.05 -6.51
N GLN A 79 7.89 0.67 -7.21
CA GLN A 79 9.31 0.76 -6.85
C GLN A 79 9.58 1.99 -6.00
N LEU A 80 10.07 1.80 -4.77
CA LEU A 80 10.61 2.89 -3.96
C LEU A 80 12.03 3.22 -4.46
N LYS A 81 12.27 4.47 -4.85
CA LYS A 81 13.54 4.93 -5.43
C LYS A 81 14.05 6.18 -4.73
N VAL A 82 15.35 6.39 -4.79
CA VAL A 82 15.99 7.64 -4.33
C VAL A 82 15.98 8.71 -5.42
N LYS A 83 15.75 9.97 -5.05
CA LYS A 83 15.80 11.15 -5.95
C LYS A 83 17.22 11.69 -6.16
N SER A 84 18.13 11.36 -5.24
CA SER A 84 19.48 11.91 -5.16
C SER A 84 20.47 10.82 -4.73
N SER A 85 21.77 11.13 -4.81
CA SER A 85 22.82 10.26 -4.27
C SER A 85 22.63 10.02 -2.77
N VAL A 86 22.72 8.75 -2.35
CA VAL A 86 22.63 8.35 -0.94
C VAL A 86 23.74 8.98 -0.11
N ALA A 87 24.95 9.14 -0.68
CA ALA A 87 26.06 9.83 -0.03
C ALA A 87 25.74 11.30 0.30
N THR A 88 24.93 11.99 -0.53
CA THR A 88 24.50 13.36 -0.23
C THR A 88 23.42 13.37 0.85
N ILE A 89 22.49 12.42 0.79
CA ILE A 89 21.41 12.28 1.78
C ILE A 89 22.01 11.97 3.17
N ALA A 90 23.02 11.10 3.23
CA ALA A 90 23.73 10.72 4.46
C ALA A 90 24.52 11.86 5.13
N LYS A 91 24.75 12.98 4.43
CA LYS A 91 25.31 14.21 5.03
C LYS A 91 24.25 15.06 5.75
N ILE A 92 22.99 14.86 5.42
CA ILE A 92 21.85 15.65 5.93
C ILE A 92 21.09 14.88 7.00
N PHE A 93 20.94 13.57 6.81
CA PHE A 93 20.16 12.69 7.67
C PHE A 93 21.01 11.57 8.26
N THR A 94 20.66 11.17 9.48
CA THR A 94 21.28 10.02 10.17
C THR A 94 20.57 8.74 9.77
N SER A 95 21.34 7.72 9.41
CA SER A 95 20.83 6.36 9.14
C SER A 95 20.60 5.59 10.46
N PRO A 96 19.53 4.79 10.60
CA PRO A 96 18.46 4.60 9.61
C PRO A 96 17.45 5.75 9.61
N ILE A 97 16.85 6.01 8.44
CA ILE A 97 15.82 7.05 8.27
C ILE A 97 14.44 6.40 8.23
N ARG A 98 13.55 6.85 9.12
CA ARG A 98 12.14 6.42 9.11
C ARG A 98 11.38 7.05 7.95
N ILE A 99 10.64 6.23 7.24
CA ILE A 99 9.72 6.63 6.18
C ILE A 99 8.33 6.07 6.47
N PHE A 100 7.31 6.67 5.86
CA PHE A 100 5.93 6.25 5.91
C PHE A 100 5.50 5.92 4.48
N ILE A 101 5.04 4.71 4.27
CA ILE A 101 4.44 4.26 3.01
C ILE A 101 2.94 4.25 3.20
N THR A 102 2.25 5.00 2.35
CA THR A 102 0.79 5.06 2.31
C THR A 102 0.30 4.26 1.10
N VAL A 103 -0.68 3.38 1.28
CA VAL A 103 -1.33 2.62 0.20
C VAL A 103 -2.79 3.01 0.12
N ARG A 104 -3.30 3.18 -1.10
CA ARG A 104 -4.71 3.53 -1.38
C ARG A 104 -5.29 2.62 -2.45
N ASP A 105 -6.50 2.14 -2.23
CA ASP A 105 -7.34 1.43 -3.21
C ASP A 105 -8.17 2.36 -4.10
N GLY A 106 -8.34 3.62 -3.68
CA GLY A 106 -9.16 4.63 -4.35
C GLY A 106 -10.21 5.25 -3.43
N THR A 107 -10.64 4.51 -2.41
CA THR A 107 -11.66 4.88 -1.42
C THR A 107 -11.06 4.99 -0.02
N SER A 108 -10.27 4.00 0.36
CA SER A 108 -9.64 3.83 1.66
C SER A 108 -8.12 3.95 1.58
N THR A 109 -7.48 4.02 2.75
CA THR A 109 -6.04 4.28 2.86
C THR A 109 -5.47 3.64 4.11
N SER A 110 -4.29 3.02 3.97
CA SER A 110 -3.48 2.50 5.06
C SER A 110 -2.07 3.06 5.02
N THR A 111 -1.37 3.08 6.16
CA THR A 111 0.02 3.57 6.23
C THR A 111 0.84 2.68 7.15
N GLU A 112 2.03 2.31 6.69
CA GLU A 112 3.02 1.54 7.44
C GLU A 112 4.36 2.28 7.44
N ASN A 113 5.18 2.10 8.48
CA ASN A 113 6.50 2.71 8.55
C ASN A 113 7.63 1.71 8.23
N PHE A 114 8.73 2.23 7.70
CA PHE A 114 9.94 1.46 7.44
C PHE A 114 11.16 2.29 7.80
N ASP A 115 12.18 1.66 8.38
CA ASP A 115 13.45 2.31 8.71
C ASP A 115 14.50 1.94 7.66
N ILE A 116 14.87 2.90 6.80
CA ILE A 116 15.80 2.68 5.68
C ILE A 116 17.25 2.90 6.15
N ALA A 117 18.07 1.85 6.10
CA ALA A 117 19.48 1.91 6.43
C ALA A 117 20.37 2.22 5.22
N PHE A 118 21.43 3.00 5.43
CA PHE A 118 22.49 3.21 4.45
C PHE A 118 23.65 2.26 4.76
N ASN A 119 23.93 1.35 3.82
CA ASN A 119 25.01 0.39 3.98
C ASN A 119 26.29 0.92 3.35
N ALA A 120 27.40 0.71 4.06
CA ALA A 120 28.73 0.86 3.47
C ALA A 120 28.85 -0.04 2.24
N VAL A 121 29.60 0.42 1.24
CA VAL A 121 29.93 -0.41 0.09
C VAL A 121 30.89 -1.49 0.59
N ASN A 122 30.56 -2.77 0.44
CA ASN A 122 31.52 -3.86 0.68
C ASN A 122 32.65 -3.74 -0.36
N THR A 123 33.70 -3.02 -0.01
CA THR A 123 34.97 -3.03 -0.74
C THR A 123 35.80 -4.17 -0.17
N ASN A 124 35.58 -5.39 -0.65
CA ASN A 124 36.61 -6.41 -0.51
C ASN A 124 37.77 -5.98 -1.41
N ILE A 125 38.80 -5.39 -0.78
CA ILE A 125 40.10 -5.10 -1.40
C ILE A 125 40.88 -6.42 -1.49
#